data_AF-A0A7W5E5S8-F1
#
_entry.id   AF-A0A7W5E5S8-F1
#
_cell.length_a   1.000
_cell.length_b   1.000
_cell.length_c   1.000
_cell.angle_alpha   90.00
_cell.angle_beta   90.00
_cell.angle_gamma   90.00
#
_symmetry.space_group_name_H-M   'P 1'
#
loop_
_entity.id
_entity.type
_entity.pdbx_description
1 polymer ?
#
loop_
_entity_poly.entity_id
_entity_poly.type
_entity_poly.pdbx_seq_one_letter_code
_entity_poly.pdbx_strand_id
1 'polypeptide(L)'
;MTEPEIIDSDDELLVAYLDGELAREERDAVENRLIGEEPLRQRLQDLQRSWDMLEWLPNPIPDEKSVQTTLQLVVADLNPTGDRSSRSKSSDTIALSHDKRRAFGGWLPLLVPLLVAAIAFGVTRWRQIKDIRSQLADFPVAMDMDAYAIGKDADLVNDLMASKWWRGVVGGSVTPAVDAIISPAKSPQSLYPQSDNKTQLPDRETLASALEEVPTQQRIVALARLDRFSRLDESEKELLRETAERVRSSDQPNKRLQTMRQYVRLREQLSDDVIARIENETGVERQQAIDDAIEEAITQIGRVTGRNLSEDAIERIDYTVIQLVKNRISRATGDDGRNPVSALVEFFRRRGRGGDSKNAYRMFAMATLLKDSNWVRGQGRSFRGGPPQDFEAMPPLSQRELETIQSMLPSEDLEMLQLYVSDPWMQNMVVRDWTVEALRRKLRGEAKPPSLTEQYDSMPLDQREALDLSPPDVVRKALIEGL
;
A
#
# COMPACT_ATOMS: atom_id res chain seq x y z
N MET A 1 -12.38 35.06 -28.45
CA MET A 1 -12.55 35.74 -27.15
C MET A 1 -13.08 34.66 -26.22
N THR A 2 -12.18 34.04 -25.45
CA THR A 2 -12.51 32.98 -24.49
C THR A 2 -12.94 33.65 -23.18
N GLU A 3 -14.08 33.22 -22.65
CA GLU A 3 -14.64 33.69 -21.38
C GLU A 3 -13.66 33.43 -20.22
N PRO A 4 -13.56 34.33 -19.23
CA PRO A 4 -12.78 34.08 -18.03
C PRO A 4 -13.41 32.95 -17.22
N GLU A 5 -12.63 31.91 -16.98
CA GLU A 5 -12.93 30.78 -16.10
C GLU A 5 -13.22 31.30 -14.68
N ILE A 6 -14.49 31.26 -14.29
CA ILE A 6 -14.95 31.64 -12.95
C ILE A 6 -14.54 30.48 -12.04
N ILE A 7 -13.49 30.66 -11.24
CA ILE A 7 -13.19 29.76 -10.12
C ILE A 7 -14.40 29.84 -9.17
N ASP A 8 -15.06 28.70 -8.96
CA ASP A 8 -16.26 28.63 -8.12
C ASP A 8 -15.85 28.92 -6.66
N SER A 9 -16.48 29.91 -6.03
CA SER A 9 -16.17 30.33 -4.66
C SER A 9 -16.32 29.19 -3.64
N ASP A 10 -17.12 28.17 -3.97
CA ASP A 10 -17.29 26.99 -3.14
C ASP A 10 -16.09 26.02 -3.27
N ASP A 11 -15.38 25.98 -4.40
CA ASP A 11 -14.19 25.14 -4.56
C ASP A 11 -13.01 25.66 -3.73
N GLU A 12 -12.79 26.99 -3.70
CA GLU A 12 -11.76 27.61 -2.87
C GLU A 12 -12.00 27.32 -1.37
N LEU A 13 -13.27 27.37 -0.95
CA LEU A 13 -13.69 27.10 0.41
C LEU A 13 -13.50 25.61 0.78
N LEU A 14 -13.80 24.68 -0.13
CA LEU A 14 -13.59 23.25 0.09
C LEU A 14 -12.10 22.86 0.09
N VAL A 15 -11.26 23.51 -0.73
CA VAL A 15 -9.81 23.30 -0.71
C VAL A 15 -9.21 23.82 0.60
N ALA A 16 -9.57 25.02 1.04
CA ALA A 16 -9.14 25.55 2.34
C ALA A 16 -9.61 24.67 3.51
N TYR A 17 -10.78 24.04 3.39
CA TYR A 17 -11.27 23.05 4.35
C TYR A 17 -10.38 21.79 4.39
N LEU A 18 -9.95 21.27 3.23
CA LEU A 18 -9.07 20.10 3.12
C LEU A 18 -7.64 20.37 3.62
N ASP A 19 -7.08 21.54 3.30
CA ASP A 19 -5.75 21.95 3.75
C ASP A 19 -5.72 22.37 5.23
N GLY A 20 -6.91 22.52 5.84
CA GLY A 20 -7.08 22.88 7.25
C GLY A 20 -6.86 24.36 7.55
N GLU A 21 -6.85 25.23 6.54
CA GLU A 21 -6.63 26.68 6.68
C GLU A 21 -7.87 27.45 7.16
N LEU A 22 -9.06 26.84 7.18
CA LEU A 22 -10.29 27.49 7.66
C LEU A 22 -10.30 27.73 9.17
N ALA A 23 -10.74 28.94 9.55
CA ALA A 23 -11.02 29.28 10.94
C ALA A 23 -12.20 28.45 11.48
N ARG A 24 -12.32 28.35 12.80
CA ARG A 24 -13.29 27.45 13.45
C ARG A 24 -14.74 27.76 13.06
N GLU A 25 -15.10 29.04 13.04
CA GLU A 25 -16.46 29.45 12.67
C GLU A 25 -16.80 29.16 11.19
N GLU A 26 -15.80 29.25 10.31
CA GLU A 26 -15.95 28.97 8.87
C GLU A 26 -16.04 27.47 8.63
N ARG A 27 -15.21 26.68 9.32
CA ARG A 27 -15.23 25.21 9.30
C ARG A 27 -16.60 24.67 9.72
N ASP A 28 -17.14 25.15 10.84
CA ASP A 28 -18.47 24.76 11.32
C ASP A 28 -19.57 25.09 10.29
N ALA A 29 -19.43 26.21 9.56
CA ALA A 29 -20.37 26.59 8.51
C ALA A 29 -20.27 25.66 7.27
N VAL A 30 -19.05 25.25 6.87
CA VAL A 30 -18.83 24.29 5.78
C VAL A 30 -19.37 22.91 6.14
N GLU A 31 -19.10 22.42 7.35
CA GLU A 31 -19.58 21.13 7.84
C GLU A 31 -21.11 21.06 7.85
N ASN A 32 -21.78 22.12 8.30
CA ASN A 32 -23.24 22.21 8.26
C ASN A 32 -23.80 22.21 6.83
N ARG A 33 -23.12 22.86 5.87
CA ARG A 33 -23.51 22.82 4.45
C ARG A 33 -23.29 21.43 3.85
N LEU A 34 -22.19 20.76 4.16
CA LEU A 34 -21.90 19.39 3.71
C LEU A 34 -22.94 18.37 4.18
N ILE A 35 -23.58 18.59 5.33
CA ILE A 35 -24.67 17.71 5.80
C ILE A 35 -25.93 17.90 4.93
N GLY A 36 -26.25 19.14 4.52
CA GLY A 36 -27.47 19.49 3.81
C GLY A 36 -27.39 19.45 2.28
N GLU A 37 -26.20 19.64 1.71
CA GLU A 37 -25.98 19.83 0.28
C GLU A 37 -25.23 18.64 -0.34
N GLU A 38 -25.98 17.71 -0.95
CA GLU A 38 -25.43 16.59 -1.72
C GLU A 38 -24.41 16.98 -2.81
N PRO A 39 -24.64 18.01 -3.66
CA PRO A 39 -23.66 18.36 -4.68
C PRO A 39 -22.33 18.87 -4.09
N LEU A 40 -22.37 19.52 -2.92
CA LEU A 40 -21.18 20.00 -2.22
C LEU A 40 -20.34 18.84 -1.66
N ARG A 41 -20.99 17.77 -1.18
CA ARG A 41 -20.31 16.53 -0.77
C ARG A 41 -19.64 15.81 -1.93
N GLN A 42 -20.32 15.73 -3.06
CA GLN A 42 -19.74 15.12 -4.27
C GLN A 42 -18.50 15.90 -4.71
N ARG A 43 -18.57 17.23 -4.65
CA ARG A 43 -17.44 18.10 -4.96
C ARG A 43 -16.25 17.91 -4.00
N LEU A 44 -16.51 17.83 -2.69
CA LEU A 44 -15.48 17.54 -1.69
C LEU A 44 -14.83 16.16 -1.91
N GLN A 45 -15.63 15.14 -2.21
CA GLN A 45 -15.11 13.80 -2.52
C GLN A 45 -14.26 13.77 -3.79
N ASP A 46 -14.64 14.54 -4.81
CA ASP A 46 -13.85 14.66 -6.04
C ASP A 46 -12.52 15.37 -5.77
N LEU A 47 -12.53 16.45 -4.98
CA LEU A 47 -11.30 17.15 -4.55
C LEU A 47 -10.38 16.24 -3.70
N GLN A 48 -10.94 15.48 -2.76
CA GLN A 48 -10.19 14.50 -1.97
C GLN A 48 -9.55 13.42 -2.85
N ARG A 49 -10.31 12.87 -3.80
CA ARG A 49 -9.76 11.90 -4.76
C ARG A 49 -8.63 12.51 -5.59
N SER A 50 -8.76 13.76 -6.03
CA SER A 50 -7.68 14.44 -6.76
C SER A 50 -6.43 14.62 -5.89
N TRP A 51 -6.58 14.99 -4.61
CA TRP A 51 -5.46 15.07 -3.67
C TRP A 51 -4.82 13.71 -3.38
N ASP A 52 -5.63 12.68 -3.14
CA ASP A 52 -5.15 11.31 -2.99
C ASP A 52 -4.40 10.88 -4.26
N MET A 53 -4.86 11.28 -5.45
CA MET A 53 -4.20 10.96 -6.73
C MET A 53 -2.85 11.66 -6.91
N LEU A 54 -2.62 12.84 -6.31
CA LEU A 54 -1.31 13.49 -6.29
C LEU A 54 -0.27 12.68 -5.52
N GLU A 55 -0.67 11.87 -4.53
CA GLU A 55 0.24 10.96 -3.84
C GLU A 55 0.72 9.79 -4.73
N TRP A 56 0.02 9.52 -5.84
CA TRP A 56 0.31 8.42 -6.77
C TRP A 56 1.08 8.86 -8.02
N LEU A 57 1.40 10.15 -8.13
CA LEU A 57 2.29 10.65 -9.17
C LEU A 57 3.63 9.89 -9.09
N PRO A 58 4.14 9.35 -10.22
CA PRO A 58 5.49 8.82 -10.25
C PRO A 58 6.43 9.98 -9.90
N ASN A 59 7.10 9.88 -8.74
CA ASN A 59 8.16 10.81 -8.38
C ASN A 59 9.06 10.97 -9.61
N PRO A 60 9.26 12.19 -10.14
CA PRO A 60 10.16 12.38 -11.28
C PRO A 60 11.46 11.70 -10.90
N ILE A 61 11.92 10.75 -11.72
CA ILE A 61 13.18 10.01 -11.49
C ILE A 61 14.20 11.10 -11.18
N PRO A 62 14.63 11.22 -9.91
CA PRO A 62 15.39 12.38 -9.55
C PRO A 62 16.72 12.29 -10.30
N ASP A 63 17.00 13.25 -11.19
CA ASP A 63 18.33 13.36 -11.78
C ASP A 63 19.33 13.33 -10.61
N GLU A 64 20.36 12.48 -10.69
CA GLU A 64 21.33 12.28 -9.61
C GLU A 64 21.89 13.62 -9.13
N LYS A 65 21.99 14.62 -10.03
CA LYS A 65 22.37 15.99 -9.69
C LYS A 65 21.32 16.73 -8.87
N SER A 66 20.03 16.55 -9.15
CA SER A 66 18.94 17.15 -8.37
C SER A 66 18.90 16.56 -6.97
N VAL A 67 19.01 15.23 -6.83
CA VAL A 67 19.15 14.57 -5.52
C VAL A 67 20.40 15.04 -4.81
N GLN A 68 21.54 15.10 -5.50
CA GLN A 68 22.78 15.57 -4.91
C GLN A 68 22.68 17.02 -4.43
N THR A 69 21.94 17.88 -5.15
CA THR A 69 21.78 19.31 -4.78
C THR A 69 20.81 19.48 -3.62
N THR A 70 19.69 18.75 -3.60
CA THR A 70 18.73 18.77 -2.48
C THR A 70 19.31 18.08 -1.24
N LEU A 71 20.09 17.02 -1.42
CA LEU A 71 20.80 16.31 -0.35
C LEU A 71 22.00 17.14 0.14
N GLN A 72 22.68 17.93 -0.71
CA GLN A 72 23.62 18.95 -0.26
C GLN A 72 22.95 20.07 0.54
N LEU A 73 21.74 20.50 0.15
CA LEU A 73 20.99 21.53 0.88
C LEU A 73 20.54 21.03 2.25
N VAL A 74 20.05 19.79 2.33
CA VAL A 74 19.64 19.12 3.59
C VAL A 74 20.86 18.77 4.45
N VAL A 75 21.99 18.35 3.86
CA VAL A 75 23.25 18.13 4.60
C VAL A 75 23.87 19.44 5.07
N ALA A 76 23.68 20.56 4.35
CA ALA A 76 24.07 21.89 4.80
C ALA A 76 23.22 22.39 5.98
N ASP A 77 21.94 22.04 6.02
CA ASP A 77 21.03 22.40 7.12
C ASP A 77 21.22 21.50 8.36
N LEU A 78 21.58 20.23 8.14
CA LEU A 78 21.94 19.27 9.20
C LEU A 78 23.36 19.47 9.76
N ASN A 79 24.20 20.26 9.10
CA ASN A 79 25.52 20.69 9.56
C ASN A 79 25.57 22.21 9.80
N PRO A 80 24.97 22.77 10.87
CA PRO A 80 25.17 24.18 11.21
C PRO A 80 26.59 24.51 11.74
N THR A 81 27.59 23.62 11.53
CA THR A 81 28.96 23.77 12.05
C THR A 81 30.05 23.51 11.01
N GLY A 82 29.86 23.94 9.75
CA GLY A 82 30.92 24.01 8.75
C GLY A 82 30.88 25.32 7.98
N ASP A 83 31.96 26.11 8.03
CA ASP A 83 32.21 27.33 7.24
C ASP A 83 31.48 28.63 7.59
N ARG A 84 31.66 29.10 8.84
CA ARG A 84 31.62 30.55 9.16
C ARG A 84 32.93 31.11 9.73
N SER A 85 34.07 30.50 9.38
CA SER A 85 35.39 31.04 9.74
C SER A 85 36.35 31.04 8.56
N SER A 86 36.27 32.06 7.71
CA SER A 86 37.43 32.73 7.07
C SER A 86 37.05 33.59 5.86
N ARG A 87 36.24 34.65 6.07
CA ARG A 87 36.27 35.77 5.13
C ARG A 87 35.87 37.10 5.78
N SER A 88 36.70 37.58 6.69
CA SER A 88 36.80 39.03 6.93
C SER A 88 38.01 39.55 6.16
N LYS A 89 37.73 40.23 5.05
CA LYS A 89 38.68 41.10 4.35
C LYS A 89 39.21 42.16 5.32
N SER A 90 40.50 42.41 5.19
CA SER A 90 41.18 43.71 5.37
C SER A 90 40.27 44.88 5.76
N SER A 91 40.43 45.36 6.99
CA SER A 91 40.26 46.78 7.29
C SER A 91 41.56 47.30 7.86
N ASP A 92 42.00 48.39 7.26
CA ASP A 92 43.24 49.09 7.47
C ASP A 92 43.64 49.30 8.93
N THR A 93 44.97 49.27 9.08
CA THR A 93 45.73 49.91 10.14
C THR A 93 45.18 51.28 10.50
N ILE A 94 44.58 51.41 11.68
CA ILE A 94 44.51 52.69 12.39
C ILE A 94 45.48 52.60 13.55
N ALA A 95 46.53 53.42 13.46
CA ALA A 95 47.49 53.68 14.51
C ALA A 95 46.78 54.21 15.77
N LEU A 96 46.92 53.50 16.88
CA LEU A 96 46.58 54.03 18.19
C LEU A 96 47.85 54.61 18.83
N SER A 97 47.88 55.93 18.85
CA SER A 97 48.77 56.76 19.63
C SER A 97 48.71 56.39 21.12
N HIS A 98 49.89 56.41 21.73
CA HIS A 98 50.09 56.47 23.17
C HIS A 98 49.16 57.48 23.83
N ASP A 99 48.40 57.03 24.84
CA ASP A 99 48.48 57.75 26.11
C ASP A 99 48.23 56.87 27.33
N LYS A 100 49.07 57.08 28.34
CA LYS A 100 49.01 56.43 29.65
C LYS A 100 47.86 57.04 30.44
N ARG A 101 47.02 56.21 31.06
CA ARG A 101 46.82 56.19 32.53
C ARG A 101 45.67 55.27 32.96
N ARG A 102 46.01 54.47 33.98
CA ARG A 102 45.19 53.98 35.10
C ARG A 102 44.31 52.73 34.91
N ALA A 103 44.64 51.81 35.82
CA ALA A 103 43.75 50.95 36.60
C ALA A 103 43.31 49.63 35.96
N PHE A 104 44.13 48.61 36.19
CA PHE A 104 43.72 47.28 36.63
C PHE A 104 42.33 47.29 37.30
N GLY A 105 41.30 46.81 36.60
CA GLY A 105 39.95 46.70 37.16
C GLY A 105 38.81 46.57 36.13
N GLY A 106 39.03 45.90 34.99
CA GLY A 106 38.06 45.96 33.87
C GLY A 106 37.86 44.70 33.03
N TRP A 107 38.22 43.50 33.51
CA TRP A 107 37.92 42.25 32.76
C TRP A 107 36.60 41.58 33.17
N LEU A 108 35.94 42.07 34.24
CA LEU A 108 34.63 41.58 34.66
C LEU A 108 33.47 41.82 33.65
N PRO A 109 33.38 42.92 32.87
CA PRO A 109 32.25 43.13 31.97
C PRO A 109 32.29 42.26 30.70
N LEU A 110 33.41 41.58 30.39
CA LEU A 110 33.51 40.62 29.28
C LEU A 110 33.18 39.18 29.69
N LEU A 111 33.30 38.83 30.97
CA LEU A 111 33.02 37.47 31.46
C LEU A 111 31.53 37.16 31.50
N VAL A 112 30.68 38.15 31.80
CA VAL A 112 29.22 37.97 31.87
C VAL A 112 28.62 37.57 30.52
N PRO A 113 28.86 38.26 29.38
CA PRO A 113 28.31 37.84 28.09
C PRO A 113 28.89 36.50 27.61
N LEU A 114 30.15 36.20 27.94
CA LEU A 114 30.77 34.92 27.59
C LEU A 114 30.18 33.75 28.40
N LEU A 115 29.86 33.97 29.67
CA LEU A 115 29.18 33.00 30.51
C LEU A 115 27.73 32.77 30.04
N VAL A 116 27.01 33.84 29.69
CA VAL A 116 25.65 33.74 29.11
C VAL A 116 25.68 32.99 27.77
N ALA A 117 26.67 33.27 26.90
CA ALA A 117 26.85 32.55 25.65
C ALA A 117 27.20 31.07 25.88
N ALA A 118 28.05 30.75 26.86
CA ALA A 118 28.40 29.38 27.21
C ALA A 118 27.21 28.61 27.79
N ILE A 119 26.38 29.25 28.63
CA ILE A 119 25.14 28.67 29.16
C ILE A 119 24.13 28.46 28.04
N ALA A 120 23.90 29.46 27.19
CA ALA A 120 23.00 29.34 26.04
C ALA A 120 23.45 28.21 25.11
N PHE A 121 24.73 28.16 24.77
CA PHE A 121 25.32 27.09 23.95
C PHE A 121 25.18 25.72 24.62
N GLY A 122 25.41 25.63 25.93
CA GLY A 122 25.22 24.41 26.71
C GLY A 122 23.78 23.92 26.70
N VAL A 123 22.82 24.83 26.89
CA VAL A 123 21.37 24.52 26.84
C VAL A 123 20.94 24.09 25.44
N THR A 124 21.40 24.77 24.38
CA THR A 124 21.09 24.38 23.00
C THR A 124 21.70 23.03 22.63
N ARG A 125 22.97 22.79 22.98
CA ARG A 125 23.63 21.49 22.78
C ARG A 125 22.91 20.38 23.55
N TRP A 126 22.49 20.65 24.78
CA TRP A 126 21.79 19.66 25.59
C TRP A 126 20.41 19.33 25.02
N ARG A 127 19.66 20.33 24.55
CA ARG A 127 18.38 20.12 23.84
C ARG A 127 18.57 19.30 22.57
N GLN A 128 19.57 19.62 21.75
CA GLN A 128 19.89 18.86 20.53
C GLN A 128 20.25 17.41 20.83
N ILE A 129 21.07 17.17 21.87
CA ILE A 129 21.43 15.80 22.27
C ILE A 129 20.21 15.03 22.77
N LYS A 130 19.32 15.68 23.52
CA LYS A 130 18.08 15.07 24.00
C LYS A 130 17.16 14.71 22.83
N ASP A 131 16.99 15.63 21.88
CA ASP A 131 16.13 15.47 20.71
C ASP A 131 16.65 14.34 19.78
N ILE A 132 17.95 14.28 19.53
CA ILE A 132 18.58 13.19 18.77
C ILE A 132 18.37 11.85 19.47
N ARG A 133 18.51 11.79 20.80
CA ARG A 133 18.28 10.54 21.56
C ARG A 133 16.83 10.09 21.52
N SER A 134 15.87 11.01 21.61
CA SER A 134 14.45 10.66 21.44
C SER A 134 14.18 10.18 20.02
N GLN A 135 14.69 10.85 18.99
CA GLN A 135 14.51 10.41 17.60
C GLN A 135 15.09 9.02 17.35
N LEU A 136 16.26 8.70 17.91
CA LEU A 136 16.85 7.36 17.80
C LEU A 136 16.02 6.30 18.52
N ALA A 137 15.43 6.64 19.67
CA ALA A 137 14.56 5.73 20.43
C ALA A 137 13.19 5.55 19.78
N ASP A 138 12.68 6.60 19.14
CA ASP A 138 11.38 6.64 18.50
C ASP A 138 11.42 6.06 17.09
N PHE A 139 12.59 5.94 16.45
CA PHE A 139 12.71 5.42 15.09
C PHE A 139 12.05 4.04 14.88
N PRO A 140 12.26 3.02 15.74
CA PRO A 140 11.52 1.76 15.65
C PRO A 140 10.01 1.92 15.79
N VAL A 141 9.55 2.84 16.64
CA VAL A 141 8.13 3.10 16.88
C VAL A 141 7.51 3.78 15.66
N ALA A 142 8.22 4.75 15.09
CA ALA A 142 7.81 5.48 13.90
C ALA A 142 7.66 4.55 12.68
N MET A 143 8.54 3.56 12.51
CA MET A 143 8.44 2.64 11.36
C MET A 143 7.18 1.78 11.37
N ASP A 144 6.64 1.50 12.56
CA ASP A 144 5.46 0.66 12.78
C ASP A 144 4.30 1.44 13.38
N MET A 145 4.27 2.77 13.22
CA MET A 145 3.27 3.62 13.89
C MET A 145 1.84 3.19 13.53
N ASP A 146 1.59 2.86 12.27
CA ASP A 146 0.27 2.47 11.78
C ASP A 146 -0.16 1.14 12.42
N ALA A 147 0.79 0.22 12.59
CA ALA A 147 0.54 -1.04 13.28
C ALA A 147 0.23 -0.78 14.75
N TYR A 148 1.01 0.06 15.43
CA TYR A 148 0.78 0.42 16.83
C TYR A 148 -0.51 1.21 17.05
N ALA A 149 -0.98 1.98 16.08
CA ALA A 149 -2.26 2.67 16.17
C ALA A 149 -3.45 1.71 16.33
N ILE A 150 -3.40 0.53 15.68
CA ILE A 150 -4.43 -0.52 15.81
C ILE A 150 -4.34 -1.24 17.16
N GLY A 151 -3.13 -1.36 17.73
CA GLY A 151 -2.90 -2.02 19.02
C GLY A 151 -3.57 -1.35 20.22
N LYS A 152 -4.30 -0.26 20.01
CA LYS A 152 -5.25 0.32 20.98
C LYS A 152 -6.34 -0.69 21.37
N ASP A 153 -6.84 -1.48 20.41
CA ASP A 153 -7.74 -2.61 20.68
C ASP A 153 -6.93 -3.91 20.82
N ALA A 154 -6.65 -4.28 22.07
CA ALA A 154 -5.91 -5.51 22.36
C ALA A 154 -6.70 -6.77 21.98
N ASP A 155 -8.03 -6.72 22.04
CA ASP A 155 -8.89 -7.86 21.73
C ASP A 155 -8.89 -8.13 20.24
N LEU A 156 -8.94 -7.08 19.40
CA LEU A 156 -8.81 -7.21 17.95
C LEU A 156 -7.52 -7.94 17.56
N VAL A 157 -6.39 -7.54 18.14
CA VAL A 157 -5.10 -8.18 17.83
C VAL A 157 -5.09 -9.64 18.26
N ASN A 158 -5.73 -9.98 19.39
CA ASN A 158 -5.83 -11.36 19.84
C ASN A 158 -6.74 -12.19 18.92
N ASP A 159 -7.85 -11.63 18.46
CA ASP A 159 -8.77 -12.28 17.52
C ASP A 159 -8.09 -12.55 16.17
N LEU A 160 -7.33 -11.57 15.65
CA LEU A 160 -6.51 -11.74 14.44
C LEU A 160 -5.43 -12.82 14.61
N MET A 161 -4.77 -12.86 15.78
CA MET A 161 -3.78 -13.90 16.07
C MET A 161 -4.40 -15.30 16.23
N ALA A 162 -5.64 -15.38 16.71
CA ALA A 162 -6.38 -16.63 16.85
C ALA A 162 -6.84 -17.18 15.48
N SER A 163 -7.09 -16.31 14.50
CA SER A 163 -7.46 -16.73 13.15
C SER A 163 -6.35 -17.55 12.49
N LYS A 164 -6.72 -18.76 12.06
CA LYS A 164 -5.80 -19.68 11.38
C LYS A 164 -5.37 -19.12 10.03
N TRP A 165 -6.31 -18.53 9.30
CA TRP A 165 -6.15 -18.09 7.91
C TRP A 165 -5.34 -16.80 7.82
N TRP A 166 -5.47 -15.91 8.81
CA TRP A 166 -4.74 -14.66 8.88
C TRP A 166 -3.22 -14.83 8.73
N ARG A 167 -2.67 -15.91 9.30
CA ARG A 167 -1.23 -16.21 9.23
C ARG A 167 -0.72 -16.51 7.82
N GLY A 168 -1.59 -16.96 6.92
CA GLY A 168 -1.18 -17.36 5.59
C GLY A 168 -1.19 -16.24 4.54
N VAL A 169 -1.84 -15.10 4.85
CA VAL A 169 -1.82 -13.89 4.01
C VAL A 169 -0.44 -13.26 4.16
N VAL A 170 0.43 -13.48 3.17
CA VAL A 170 1.81 -12.98 3.21
C VAL A 170 1.86 -11.64 2.51
N GLY A 171 1.78 -10.58 3.29
CA GLY A 171 2.46 -9.35 2.91
C GLY A 171 3.91 -9.44 3.37
N GLY A 172 4.87 -9.50 2.46
CA GLY A 172 6.26 -9.12 2.79
C GLY A 172 6.30 -7.69 3.35
N SER A 173 7.28 -7.36 4.20
CA SER A 173 7.45 -5.94 4.59
C SER A 173 7.70 -5.10 3.35
N VAL A 174 7.13 -3.89 3.31
CA VAL A 174 7.44 -2.90 2.26
C VAL A 174 8.87 -2.39 2.40
N THR A 175 9.43 -2.46 3.61
CA THR A 175 10.77 -1.99 3.96
C THR A 175 11.60 -3.11 4.62
N PRO A 176 11.81 -4.26 3.94
CA PRO A 176 12.45 -5.42 4.55
C PRO A 176 13.90 -5.18 4.99
N ALA A 177 14.65 -4.30 4.30
CA ALA A 177 16.01 -3.95 4.71
C ALA A 177 16.01 -3.06 5.96
N VAL A 178 15.05 -2.13 6.08
CA VAL A 178 14.87 -1.30 7.27
C VAL A 178 14.41 -2.14 8.46
N ASP A 179 13.48 -3.07 8.23
CA ASP A 179 13.03 -4.04 9.25
C ASP A 179 14.20 -4.85 9.80
N ALA A 180 15.17 -5.25 8.96
CA ALA A 180 16.34 -6.01 9.38
C ALA A 180 17.27 -5.20 10.30
N ILE A 181 17.36 -3.88 10.09
CA ILE A 181 18.12 -2.97 10.96
C ILE A 181 17.43 -2.84 12.33
N ILE A 182 16.10 -2.79 12.34
CA ILE A 182 15.32 -2.45 13.55
C ILE A 182 14.92 -3.68 14.38
N SER A 183 14.69 -4.82 13.73
CA SER A 183 14.11 -6.00 14.38
C SER A 183 15.20 -7.03 14.74
N PRO A 184 15.60 -7.17 16.01
CA PRO A 184 16.61 -8.16 16.42
C PRO A 184 16.19 -9.60 16.16
N ALA A 185 14.88 -9.86 16.06
CA ALA A 185 14.35 -11.17 15.72
C ALA A 185 14.47 -11.54 14.23
N LYS A 186 14.61 -10.56 13.33
CA LYS A 186 14.71 -10.79 11.89
C LYS A 186 16.16 -10.83 11.40
N SER A 187 17.07 -10.15 12.10
CA SER A 187 18.48 -10.16 11.74
C SER A 187 19.38 -10.07 12.98
N PRO A 188 20.45 -10.90 13.06
CA PRO A 188 21.49 -10.74 14.08
C PRO A 188 22.29 -9.43 13.93
N GLN A 189 22.11 -8.69 12.82
CA GLN A 189 22.74 -7.39 12.56
C GLN A 189 21.86 -6.20 12.98
N SER A 190 20.76 -6.44 13.72
CA SER A 190 19.92 -5.33 14.18
C SER A 190 20.69 -4.38 15.08
N LEU A 191 20.52 -3.08 14.84
CA LEU A 191 21.11 -2.00 15.61
C LEU A 191 20.39 -1.72 16.94
N TYR A 192 19.29 -2.42 17.20
CA TYR A 192 18.49 -2.32 18.43
C TYR A 192 18.47 -3.65 19.18
N PRO A 193 19.64 -4.18 19.62
CA PRO A 193 19.68 -5.43 20.36
C PRO A 193 18.95 -5.28 21.70
N GLN A 194 18.19 -6.31 22.07
CA GLN A 194 17.61 -6.43 23.39
C GLN A 194 18.62 -7.13 24.32
N SER A 195 19.11 -6.41 25.32
CA SER A 195 19.92 -6.96 26.41
C SER A 195 19.27 -6.55 27.74
N ASP A 196 19.02 -7.52 28.62
CA ASP A 196 18.45 -7.30 29.96
C ASP A 196 17.21 -6.37 29.99
N ASN A 197 16.23 -6.65 29.13
CA ASN A 197 14.96 -5.91 29.04
C ASN A 197 15.12 -4.40 28.72
N LYS A 198 16.29 -3.99 28.21
CA LYS A 198 16.52 -2.62 27.72
C LYS A 198 17.01 -2.65 26.28
N THR A 199 16.39 -1.83 25.45
CA THR A 199 16.83 -1.61 24.07
C THR A 199 18.08 -0.74 24.11
N GLN A 200 19.22 -1.27 23.66
CA GLN A 200 20.41 -0.45 23.48
C GLN A 200 20.21 0.44 22.25
N LEU A 201 20.37 1.75 22.43
CA LEU A 201 20.25 2.71 21.34
C LEU A 201 21.55 2.74 20.52
N PRO A 202 21.47 2.67 19.19
CA PRO A 202 22.65 2.87 18.35
C PRO A 202 23.10 4.33 18.36
N ASP A 203 24.38 4.55 18.04
CA ASP A 203 24.89 5.88 17.76
C ASP A 203 24.30 6.43 16.44
N ARG A 204 24.23 7.76 16.32
CA ARG A 204 23.68 8.41 15.11
C ARG A 204 24.44 8.01 13.85
N GLU A 205 25.76 7.97 13.93
CA GLU A 205 26.62 7.64 12.79
C GLU A 205 26.42 6.20 12.34
N THR A 206 26.22 5.27 13.28
CA THR A 206 26.02 3.85 12.93
C THR A 206 24.65 3.61 12.29
N LEU A 207 23.60 4.28 12.77
CA LEU A 207 22.29 4.24 12.11
C LEU A 207 22.35 4.87 10.72
N ALA A 208 23.02 6.01 10.56
CA ALA A 208 23.15 6.69 9.26
C ALA A 208 23.87 5.80 8.24
N SER A 209 25.00 5.19 8.61
CA SER A 209 25.73 4.26 7.74
C SER A 209 24.91 3.01 7.39
N ALA A 210 24.15 2.44 8.33
CA ALA A 210 23.27 1.32 8.03
C ALA A 210 22.12 1.71 7.08
N LEU A 211 21.56 2.91 7.22
CA LEU A 211 20.54 3.42 6.31
C LEU A 211 21.08 3.79 4.92
N GLU A 212 22.37 4.11 4.80
CA GLU A 212 23.02 4.32 3.49
C GLU A 212 23.06 3.04 2.64
N GLU A 213 23.15 1.87 3.27
CA GLU A 213 23.11 0.56 2.59
C GLU A 213 21.70 0.13 2.19
N VAL A 214 20.65 0.74 2.75
CA VAL A 214 19.25 0.45 2.42
C VAL A 214 18.90 0.99 1.03
N PRO A 215 18.18 0.23 0.18
CA PRO A 215 17.71 0.71 -1.12
C PRO A 215 16.95 2.05 -1.01
N THR A 216 17.22 2.98 -1.93
CA THR A 216 16.70 4.35 -1.91
C THR A 216 15.18 4.41 -1.71
N GLN A 217 14.43 3.55 -2.40
CA GLN A 217 12.96 3.50 -2.30
C GLN A 217 12.49 3.18 -0.88
N GLN A 218 13.13 2.22 -0.20
CA GLN A 218 12.75 1.86 1.18
C GLN A 218 13.14 2.97 2.17
N ARG A 219 14.24 3.68 1.90
CA ARG A 219 14.69 4.82 2.71
C ARG A 219 13.70 5.98 2.65
N ILE A 220 13.16 6.28 1.47
CA ILE A 220 12.13 7.32 1.29
C ILE A 220 10.88 6.99 2.13
N VAL A 221 10.39 5.74 2.06
CA VAL A 221 9.24 5.28 2.86
C VAL A 221 9.54 5.40 4.36
N ALA A 222 10.73 4.99 4.81
CA ALA A 222 11.14 5.13 6.20
C ALA A 222 11.18 6.59 6.66
N LEU A 223 11.74 7.49 5.84
CA LEU A 223 11.78 8.92 6.15
C LEU A 223 10.39 9.55 6.20
N ALA A 224 9.50 9.19 5.27
CA ALA A 224 8.11 9.66 5.28
C ALA A 224 7.37 9.22 6.56
N ARG A 225 7.59 7.99 7.01
CA ARG A 225 7.06 7.52 8.31
C ARG A 225 7.68 8.26 9.49
N LEU A 226 8.99 8.49 9.48
CA LEU A 226 9.61 9.23 10.57
C LEU A 226 9.09 10.68 10.66
N ASP A 227 8.96 11.36 9.51
CA ASP A 227 8.42 12.71 9.42
C ASP A 227 6.97 12.75 9.91
N ARG A 228 6.11 11.85 9.44
CA ARG A 228 4.72 11.73 9.91
C ARG A 228 4.65 11.51 11.42
N PHE A 229 5.48 10.63 11.99
CA PHE A 229 5.55 10.43 13.44
C PHE A 229 6.00 11.71 14.16
N SER A 230 6.95 12.45 13.62
CA SER A 230 7.47 13.68 14.23
C SER A 230 6.43 14.80 14.31
N ARG A 231 5.46 14.82 13.39
CA ARG A 231 4.35 15.79 13.33
C ARG A 231 3.20 15.47 14.30
N LEU A 232 3.13 14.26 14.83
CA LEU A 232 2.10 13.87 15.81
C LEU A 232 2.24 14.66 17.11
N ASP A 233 1.12 14.82 17.81
CA ASP A 233 1.09 15.44 19.13
C ASP A 233 1.83 14.56 20.16
N GLU A 234 2.36 15.17 21.22
CA GLU A 234 3.14 14.42 22.22
C GLU A 234 2.28 13.37 22.95
N SER A 235 0.97 13.61 23.10
CA SER A 235 0.04 12.62 23.64
C SER A 235 -0.11 11.39 22.74
N GLU A 236 -0.14 11.59 21.42
CA GLU A 236 -0.26 10.49 20.46
C GLU A 236 1.04 9.70 20.37
N LYS A 237 2.19 10.39 20.36
CA LYS A 237 3.51 9.76 20.44
C LYS A 237 3.63 8.88 21.68
N GLU A 238 3.18 9.36 22.84
CA GLU A 238 3.23 8.58 24.07
C GLU A 238 2.31 7.36 24.03
N LEU A 239 1.10 7.48 23.48
CA LEU A 239 0.20 6.34 23.26
C LEU A 239 0.81 5.27 22.34
N LEU A 240 1.49 5.69 21.26
CA LEU A 240 2.20 4.78 20.36
C LEU A 240 3.38 4.10 21.06
N ARG A 241 4.14 4.83 21.88
CA ARG A 241 5.23 4.28 22.70
C ARG A 241 4.71 3.25 23.70
N GLU A 242 3.62 3.55 24.40
CA GLU A 242 2.98 2.64 25.35
C GLU A 242 2.51 1.35 24.65
N THR A 243 1.87 1.50 23.48
CA THR A 243 1.40 0.36 22.70
C THR A 243 2.56 -0.48 22.18
N ALA A 244 3.64 0.16 21.70
CA ALA A 244 4.85 -0.53 21.29
C ALA A 244 5.46 -1.34 22.44
N GLU A 245 5.50 -0.77 23.65
CA GLU A 245 6.01 -1.46 24.82
C GLU A 245 5.12 -2.64 25.23
N ARG A 246 3.79 -2.48 25.18
CA ARG A 246 2.82 -3.57 25.43
C ARG A 246 2.98 -4.73 24.44
N VAL A 247 3.26 -4.43 23.17
CA VAL A 247 3.55 -5.44 22.15
C VAL A 247 4.88 -6.13 22.46
N ARG A 248 5.93 -5.39 22.83
CA ARG A 248 7.26 -5.94 23.19
C ARG A 248 7.22 -6.81 24.44
N SER A 249 6.42 -6.46 25.44
CA SER A 249 6.29 -7.19 26.70
C SER A 249 5.36 -8.41 26.63
N SER A 250 4.80 -8.72 25.46
CA SER A 250 3.90 -9.85 25.28
C SER A 250 4.62 -11.18 25.15
N ASP A 251 3.91 -12.30 25.34
CA ASP A 251 4.48 -13.65 25.21
C ASP A 251 5.05 -13.93 23.80
N GLN A 252 4.53 -13.26 22.77
CA GLN A 252 4.90 -13.46 21.37
C GLN A 252 5.04 -12.12 20.61
N PRO A 253 6.04 -11.28 20.96
CA PRO A 253 6.11 -9.89 20.49
C PRO A 253 6.25 -9.80 18.97
N ASN A 254 7.08 -10.67 18.39
CA ASN A 254 7.33 -10.69 16.95
C ASN A 254 6.09 -11.10 16.15
N LYS A 255 5.36 -12.13 16.61
CA LYS A 255 4.16 -12.62 15.94
C LYS A 255 3.03 -11.60 16.04
N ARG A 256 2.88 -10.95 17.20
CA ARG A 256 1.90 -9.90 17.42
C ARG A 256 2.16 -8.70 16.51
N LEU A 257 3.39 -8.18 16.49
CA LEU A 257 3.76 -7.07 15.62
C LEU A 257 3.57 -7.42 14.13
N GLN A 258 3.95 -8.65 13.73
CA GLN A 258 3.73 -9.12 12.36
C GLN A 258 2.24 -9.15 12.00
N THR A 259 1.39 -9.62 12.92
CA THR A 259 -0.07 -9.67 12.72
C THR A 259 -0.64 -8.26 12.52
N MET A 260 -0.22 -7.31 13.35
CA MET A 260 -0.64 -5.90 13.24
C MET A 260 -0.19 -5.27 11.91
N ARG A 261 1.06 -5.51 11.50
CA ARG A 261 1.59 -5.07 10.19
C ARG A 261 0.81 -5.67 9.01
N GLN A 262 0.44 -6.94 9.10
CA GLN A 262 -0.38 -7.60 8.07
C GLN A 262 -1.76 -6.95 7.99
N TYR A 263 -2.37 -6.61 9.12
CA TYR A 263 -3.67 -5.94 9.17
C TYR A 263 -3.66 -4.56 8.54
N VAL A 264 -2.67 -3.71 8.85
CA VAL A 264 -2.55 -2.38 8.21
C VAL A 264 -2.58 -2.51 6.68
N ARG A 265 -1.80 -3.44 6.12
CA ARG A 265 -1.73 -3.63 4.67
C ARG A 265 -2.99 -4.24 4.08
N LEU A 266 -3.63 -5.17 4.82
CA LEU A 266 -4.89 -5.75 4.37
C LEU A 266 -5.99 -4.68 4.36
N ARG A 267 -6.05 -3.85 5.39
CA ARG A 267 -7.04 -2.79 5.57
C ARG A 267 -7.12 -1.86 4.36
N GLU A 268 -6.00 -1.53 3.72
CA GLU A 268 -5.95 -0.74 2.49
C GLU A 268 -6.66 -1.41 1.29
N GLN A 269 -6.85 -2.72 1.34
CA GLN A 269 -7.51 -3.53 0.29
C GLN A 269 -8.96 -3.88 0.66
N LEU A 270 -9.40 -3.65 1.90
CA LEU A 270 -10.74 -4.04 2.34
C LEU A 270 -11.76 -2.93 2.06
N SER A 271 -13.02 -3.33 1.90
CA SER A 271 -14.12 -2.38 1.85
C SER A 271 -14.38 -1.74 3.22
N ASP A 272 -14.83 -0.47 3.23
CA ASP A 272 -15.13 0.28 4.46
C ASP A 272 -16.11 -0.46 5.39
N ASP A 273 -17.07 -1.18 4.81
CA ASP A 273 -18.03 -2.00 5.56
C ASP A 273 -17.34 -3.14 6.33
N VAL A 274 -16.45 -3.88 5.67
CA VAL A 274 -15.69 -4.96 6.29
C VAL A 274 -14.78 -4.41 7.39
N ILE A 275 -14.10 -3.29 7.15
CA ILE A 275 -13.24 -2.64 8.15
C ILE A 275 -14.08 -2.23 9.36
N ALA A 276 -15.24 -1.59 9.15
CA ALA A 276 -16.12 -1.17 10.22
C ALA A 276 -16.63 -2.37 11.05
N ARG A 277 -16.94 -3.50 10.41
CA ARG A 277 -17.34 -4.73 11.12
C ARG A 277 -16.19 -5.29 11.96
N ILE A 278 -14.97 -5.35 11.42
CA ILE A 278 -13.81 -5.84 12.19
C ILE A 278 -13.49 -4.93 13.39
N GLU A 279 -13.50 -3.61 13.20
CA GLU A 279 -13.07 -2.66 14.23
C GLU A 279 -14.15 -2.41 15.30
N ASN A 280 -15.44 -2.52 14.96
CA ASN A 280 -16.53 -2.19 15.89
C ASN A 280 -17.22 -3.41 16.51
N GLU A 281 -17.27 -4.56 15.82
CA GLU A 281 -17.91 -5.77 16.36
C GLU A 281 -16.98 -6.51 17.33
N THR A 282 -17.50 -7.48 18.08
CA THR A 282 -16.73 -8.28 19.05
C THR A 282 -17.10 -9.76 18.98
N GLY A 283 -16.19 -10.64 19.42
CA GLY A 283 -16.45 -12.07 19.53
C GLY A 283 -16.70 -12.75 18.18
N VAL A 284 -17.84 -13.44 18.03
CA VAL A 284 -18.14 -14.27 16.85
C VAL A 284 -18.38 -13.43 15.60
N GLU A 285 -19.03 -12.27 15.73
CA GLU A 285 -19.33 -11.38 14.60
C GLU A 285 -18.02 -10.83 14.01
N ARG A 286 -17.09 -10.38 14.86
CA ARG A 286 -15.74 -9.99 14.44
C ARG A 286 -14.98 -11.13 13.75
N GLN A 287 -15.08 -12.36 14.25
CA GLN A 287 -14.45 -13.51 13.59
C GLN A 287 -15.01 -13.75 12.18
N GLN A 288 -16.32 -13.61 12.00
CA GLN A 288 -16.94 -13.69 10.69
C GLN A 288 -16.49 -12.53 9.78
N ALA A 289 -16.41 -11.31 10.32
CA ALA A 289 -15.91 -10.16 9.57
C ALA A 289 -14.43 -10.34 9.14
N ILE A 290 -13.59 -10.94 9.99
CA ILE A 290 -12.20 -11.30 9.66
C ILE A 290 -12.18 -12.35 8.54
N ASP A 291 -13.04 -13.37 8.59
CA ASP A 291 -13.10 -14.40 7.54
C ASP A 291 -13.59 -13.79 6.20
N ASP A 292 -14.62 -12.93 6.24
CA ASP A 292 -15.11 -12.17 5.07
C ASP A 292 -13.99 -11.30 4.48
N ALA A 293 -13.20 -10.65 5.32
CA ALA A 293 -12.09 -9.80 4.91
C ALA A 293 -10.99 -10.58 4.18
N ILE A 294 -10.67 -11.77 4.69
CA ILE A 294 -9.69 -12.65 4.04
C ILE A 294 -10.22 -13.08 2.66
N GLU A 295 -11.49 -13.46 2.56
CA GLU A 295 -12.11 -13.83 1.27
C GLU A 295 -12.10 -12.64 0.28
N GLU A 296 -12.46 -11.44 0.74
CA GLU A 296 -12.42 -10.23 -0.09
C GLU A 296 -11.00 -9.94 -0.57
N ALA A 297 -10.02 -9.92 0.32
CA ALA A 297 -8.63 -9.64 -0.01
C ALA A 297 -8.05 -10.66 -0.98
N ILE A 298 -8.28 -11.96 -0.76
CA ILE A 298 -7.83 -13.02 -1.68
C ILE A 298 -8.46 -12.80 -3.07
N THR A 299 -9.74 -12.46 -3.12
CA THR A 299 -10.44 -12.22 -4.38
C THR A 299 -9.87 -11.00 -5.11
N GLN A 300 -9.55 -9.92 -4.38
CA GLN A 300 -8.92 -8.75 -4.95
C GLN A 300 -7.50 -9.04 -5.46
N ILE A 301 -6.69 -9.74 -4.66
CA ILE A 301 -5.36 -10.21 -5.08
C ILE A 301 -5.50 -11.06 -6.34
N GLY A 302 -6.42 -12.02 -6.37
CA GLY A 302 -6.68 -12.89 -7.51
C GLY A 302 -7.04 -12.13 -8.78
N ARG A 303 -7.89 -11.09 -8.66
CA ARG A 303 -8.24 -10.22 -9.80
C ARG A 303 -7.06 -9.39 -10.30
N VAL A 304 -6.29 -8.78 -9.39
CA VAL A 304 -5.15 -7.92 -9.75
C VAL A 304 -4.03 -8.75 -10.37
N THR A 305 -3.65 -9.84 -9.72
CA THR A 305 -2.59 -10.74 -10.21
C THR A 305 -3.03 -11.49 -11.46
N GLY A 306 -4.31 -11.88 -11.56
CA GLY A 306 -4.90 -12.48 -12.75
C GLY A 306 -4.78 -11.60 -13.99
N ARG A 307 -4.78 -10.27 -13.82
CA ARG A 307 -4.55 -9.34 -14.94
C ARG A 307 -3.13 -9.42 -15.51
N ASN A 308 -2.17 -9.75 -14.66
CA ASN A 308 -0.75 -9.78 -14.99
C ASN A 308 -0.25 -11.16 -15.44
N LEU A 309 -1.15 -12.13 -15.61
CA LEU A 309 -0.78 -13.47 -16.09
C LEU A 309 -0.05 -13.44 -17.43
N SER A 310 0.98 -14.26 -17.53
CA SER A 310 1.69 -14.50 -18.79
C SER A 310 0.78 -15.16 -19.84
N GLU A 311 1.06 -14.94 -21.13
CA GLU A 311 0.29 -15.61 -22.19
C GLU A 311 0.41 -17.15 -22.12
N ASP A 312 1.60 -17.64 -21.76
CA ASP A 312 1.85 -19.07 -21.54
C ASP A 312 0.99 -19.61 -20.38
N ALA A 313 0.90 -18.89 -19.25
CA ALA A 313 0.01 -19.28 -18.16
C ALA A 313 -1.46 -19.36 -18.61
N ILE A 314 -1.94 -18.36 -19.34
CA ILE A 314 -3.32 -18.34 -19.85
C ILE A 314 -3.56 -19.56 -20.76
N GLU A 315 -2.62 -19.91 -21.64
CA GLU A 315 -2.74 -21.07 -22.52
C GLU A 315 -2.74 -22.40 -21.77
N ARG A 316 -1.86 -22.56 -20.79
CA ARG A 316 -1.78 -23.78 -19.97
C ARG A 316 -3.00 -23.95 -19.09
N ILE A 317 -3.50 -22.86 -18.49
CA ILE A 317 -4.75 -22.85 -17.73
C ILE A 317 -5.92 -23.24 -18.64
N ASP A 318 -6.08 -22.58 -19.80
CA ASP A 318 -7.15 -22.87 -20.76
C ASP A 318 -7.13 -24.34 -21.20
N TYR A 319 -5.96 -24.84 -21.61
CA TYR A 319 -5.79 -26.24 -21.99
C TYR A 319 -6.18 -27.18 -20.86
N THR A 320 -5.67 -26.95 -19.66
CA THR A 320 -5.93 -27.80 -18.49
C THR A 320 -7.42 -27.83 -18.15
N VAL A 321 -8.10 -26.67 -18.12
CA VAL A 321 -9.53 -26.60 -17.86
C VAL A 321 -10.33 -27.36 -18.92
N ILE A 322 -9.99 -27.23 -20.20
CA ILE A 322 -10.64 -27.99 -21.27
C ILE A 322 -10.49 -29.50 -21.05
N GLN A 323 -9.30 -29.96 -20.63
CA GLN A 323 -9.09 -31.38 -20.32
C GLN A 323 -9.88 -31.84 -19.09
N LEU A 324 -9.98 -31.00 -18.05
CA LEU A 324 -10.78 -31.29 -16.86
C LEU A 324 -12.27 -31.43 -17.21
N VAL A 325 -12.81 -30.49 -18.01
CA VAL A 325 -14.19 -30.56 -18.51
C VAL A 325 -14.41 -31.84 -19.32
N LYS A 326 -13.52 -32.16 -20.26
CA LYS A 326 -13.61 -33.40 -21.05
C LYS A 326 -13.60 -34.65 -20.16
N ASN A 327 -12.72 -34.69 -19.17
CA ASN A 327 -12.63 -35.80 -18.22
C ASN A 327 -13.93 -35.94 -17.41
N ARG A 328 -14.51 -34.83 -16.93
CA ARG A 328 -15.80 -34.83 -16.24
C ARG A 328 -16.94 -35.35 -17.13
N ILE A 329 -16.97 -34.96 -18.41
CA ILE A 329 -17.93 -35.50 -19.38
C ILE A 329 -17.73 -37.01 -19.53
N SER A 330 -16.51 -37.49 -19.76
CA SER A 330 -16.25 -38.91 -19.94
C SER A 330 -16.70 -39.74 -18.73
N ARG A 331 -16.47 -39.24 -17.50
CA ARG A 331 -16.89 -39.91 -16.25
C ARG A 331 -18.40 -39.87 -16.00
N ALA A 332 -19.09 -38.82 -16.43
CA ALA A 332 -20.54 -38.67 -16.24
C ALA A 332 -21.38 -39.48 -17.25
N THR A 333 -20.74 -40.25 -18.13
CA THR A 333 -21.44 -41.11 -19.09
C THR A 333 -21.77 -42.43 -18.39
N GLY A 334 -22.96 -42.51 -17.77
CA GLY A 334 -23.50 -43.74 -17.19
C GLY A 334 -24.07 -44.70 -18.25
N ASP A 335 -24.39 -45.92 -17.84
CA ASP A 335 -24.91 -47.02 -18.70
C ASP A 335 -26.17 -46.64 -19.51
N ASP A 336 -26.96 -45.66 -19.04
CA ASP A 336 -28.20 -45.20 -19.71
C ASP A 336 -27.96 -44.23 -20.89
N GLY A 337 -26.70 -43.92 -21.22
CA GLY A 337 -26.33 -43.10 -22.40
C GLY A 337 -26.74 -41.62 -22.34
N ARG A 338 -27.44 -41.18 -21.29
CA ARG A 338 -27.76 -39.76 -21.04
C ARG A 338 -26.77 -39.18 -20.06
N ASN A 339 -26.00 -38.19 -20.52
CA ASN A 339 -25.02 -37.50 -19.70
C ASN A 339 -25.44 -36.03 -19.54
N PRO A 340 -25.85 -35.57 -18.35
CA PRO A 340 -26.29 -34.19 -18.13
C PRO A 340 -25.19 -33.17 -18.45
N VAL A 341 -23.92 -33.56 -18.26
CA VAL A 341 -22.75 -32.73 -18.57
C VAL A 341 -22.60 -32.56 -20.08
N SER A 342 -22.80 -33.62 -20.87
CA SER A 342 -22.71 -33.53 -22.33
C SER A 342 -23.88 -32.72 -22.92
N ALA A 343 -25.08 -32.85 -22.36
CA ALA A 343 -26.25 -32.06 -22.74
C ALA A 343 -26.03 -30.56 -22.49
N LEU A 344 -25.39 -30.21 -21.37
CA LEU A 344 -25.04 -28.83 -21.03
C LEU A 344 -23.95 -28.25 -21.95
N VAL A 345 -22.93 -29.04 -22.27
CA VAL A 345 -21.91 -28.61 -23.24
C VAL A 345 -22.51 -28.43 -24.64
N GLU A 346 -23.41 -29.32 -25.06
CA GLU A 346 -24.17 -29.16 -26.32
C GLU A 346 -25.05 -27.92 -26.31
N PHE A 347 -25.69 -27.60 -25.18
CA PHE A 347 -26.42 -26.36 -25.02
C PHE A 347 -25.52 -25.13 -25.26
N PHE A 348 -24.32 -25.10 -24.68
CA PHE A 348 -23.37 -24.02 -24.92
C PHE A 348 -22.83 -24.01 -26.36
N ARG A 349 -22.62 -25.18 -26.97
CA ARG A 349 -22.19 -25.30 -28.37
C ARG A 349 -23.20 -24.72 -29.35
N ARG A 350 -24.49 -25.01 -29.15
CA ARG A 350 -25.58 -24.48 -29.99
C ARG A 350 -25.77 -22.97 -29.84
N ARG A 351 -25.41 -22.44 -28.67
CA ARG A 351 -25.61 -21.02 -28.32
C ARG A 351 -24.42 -20.13 -28.63
N GLY A 352 -23.20 -20.68 -28.64
CA GLY A 352 -21.99 -19.95 -28.96
C GLY A 352 -21.98 -19.45 -30.41
N ARG A 353 -21.65 -18.16 -30.63
CA ARG A 353 -21.32 -17.65 -31.96
C ARG A 353 -20.05 -18.36 -32.44
N GLY A 354 -20.17 -19.22 -33.45
CA GLY A 354 -19.01 -19.71 -34.21
C GLY A 354 -18.72 -21.22 -34.18
N GLY A 355 -19.54 -22.07 -33.55
CA GLY A 355 -19.40 -23.53 -33.65
C GLY A 355 -18.12 -24.13 -33.05
N ASP A 356 -17.23 -23.31 -32.45
CA ASP A 356 -16.00 -23.79 -31.84
C ASP A 356 -16.29 -24.60 -30.57
N SER A 357 -15.99 -25.89 -30.63
CA SER A 357 -16.10 -26.81 -29.51
C SER A 357 -15.33 -26.35 -28.26
N LYS A 358 -14.20 -25.63 -28.43
CA LYS A 358 -13.41 -25.12 -27.30
C LYS A 358 -14.16 -24.06 -26.51
N ASN A 359 -14.80 -23.11 -27.20
CA ASN A 359 -15.61 -22.08 -26.54
C ASN A 359 -16.79 -22.68 -25.75
N ALA A 360 -17.40 -23.77 -26.24
CA ALA A 360 -18.43 -24.47 -25.48
C ALA A 360 -17.91 -25.03 -24.15
N TYR A 361 -16.70 -25.62 -24.14
CA TYR A 361 -16.07 -26.11 -22.90
C TYR A 361 -15.70 -24.97 -21.94
N ARG A 362 -15.21 -23.84 -22.47
CA ARG A 362 -14.89 -22.64 -21.66
C ARG A 362 -16.13 -22.06 -20.99
N MET A 363 -17.20 -21.85 -21.77
CA MET A 363 -18.49 -21.35 -21.27
C MET A 363 -19.08 -22.28 -20.22
N PHE A 364 -18.99 -23.60 -20.45
CA PHE A 364 -19.39 -24.60 -19.48
C PHE A 364 -18.59 -24.47 -18.18
N ALA A 365 -17.26 -24.40 -18.26
CA ALA A 365 -16.39 -24.29 -17.08
C ALA A 365 -16.71 -23.03 -16.26
N MET A 366 -16.89 -21.89 -16.92
CA MET A 366 -17.25 -20.64 -16.26
C MET A 366 -18.60 -20.72 -15.54
N ALA A 367 -19.61 -21.30 -16.19
CA ALA A 367 -20.97 -21.35 -15.65
C ALA A 367 -21.16 -22.41 -14.56
N THR A 368 -20.31 -23.44 -14.48
CA THR A 368 -20.53 -24.60 -13.59
C THR A 368 -19.37 -24.84 -12.63
N LEU A 369 -18.13 -24.86 -13.11
CA LEU A 369 -16.96 -25.24 -12.32
C LEU A 369 -16.44 -24.09 -11.47
N LEU A 370 -16.51 -22.86 -11.99
CA LEU A 370 -15.96 -21.68 -11.35
C LEU A 370 -17.00 -20.88 -10.57
N LYS A 371 -18.31 -21.14 -10.77
CA LYS A 371 -19.46 -20.50 -10.08
C LYS A 371 -19.26 -18.99 -9.85
N ASP A 372 -18.82 -18.28 -10.88
CA ASP A 372 -18.66 -16.83 -10.81
C ASP A 372 -20.04 -16.16 -10.69
N SER A 373 -20.35 -15.62 -9.52
CA SER A 373 -21.64 -14.98 -9.22
C SER A 373 -21.91 -13.76 -10.10
N ASN A 374 -20.86 -13.09 -10.58
CA ASN A 374 -20.98 -11.94 -11.49
C ASN A 374 -21.33 -12.37 -12.92
N TRP A 375 -20.95 -13.58 -13.33
CA TRP A 375 -21.30 -14.14 -14.64
C TRP A 375 -22.81 -14.37 -14.79
N VAL A 376 -23.47 -14.87 -13.73
CA VAL A 376 -24.91 -15.14 -13.72
C VAL A 376 -25.72 -13.83 -13.77
N ARG A 377 -25.27 -12.77 -13.09
CA ARG A 377 -25.96 -11.47 -13.06
C ARG A 377 -25.90 -10.72 -14.40
N GLY A 378 -24.74 -10.71 -15.07
CA GLY A 378 -24.55 -10.00 -16.34
C GLY A 378 -25.33 -10.61 -17.52
N GLN A 379 -25.58 -11.92 -17.51
CA GLN A 379 -26.31 -12.63 -18.55
C GLN A 379 -27.79 -12.94 -18.22
N GLY A 380 -28.37 -12.31 -17.19
CA GLY A 380 -29.80 -12.50 -16.84
C GLY A 380 -30.77 -12.23 -18.00
N ARG A 381 -30.38 -11.41 -18.99
CA ARG A 381 -31.13 -11.22 -20.25
C ARG A 381 -30.96 -12.36 -21.27
N SER A 382 -29.84 -13.09 -21.21
CA SER A 382 -29.50 -14.18 -22.12
C SER A 382 -30.27 -15.46 -21.78
N PHE A 383 -30.46 -15.79 -20.51
CA PHE A 383 -31.14 -17.03 -20.09
C PHE A 383 -32.67 -16.87 -20.02
N ARG A 384 -33.31 -16.38 -21.09
CA ARG A 384 -34.77 -16.34 -21.21
C ARG A 384 -35.30 -17.79 -21.30
N GLY A 385 -35.56 -18.41 -20.15
CA GLY A 385 -35.85 -19.85 -20.00
C GLY A 385 -35.20 -20.49 -18.75
N GLY A 386 -34.33 -19.77 -18.04
CA GLY A 386 -33.58 -20.27 -16.90
C GLY A 386 -32.42 -21.19 -17.30
N PRO A 387 -31.36 -21.29 -16.49
CA PRO A 387 -30.40 -22.38 -16.63
C PRO A 387 -31.13 -23.72 -16.39
N PRO A 388 -30.84 -24.79 -17.15
CA PRO A 388 -31.25 -26.16 -16.81
C PRO A 388 -31.09 -26.46 -15.32
N GLN A 389 -32.06 -27.15 -14.72
CA GLN A 389 -32.01 -27.52 -13.29
C GLN A 389 -30.73 -28.27 -12.91
N ASP A 390 -30.12 -28.95 -13.88
CA ASP A 390 -28.85 -29.69 -13.73
C ASP A 390 -27.61 -28.81 -13.50
N PHE A 391 -27.71 -27.48 -13.66
CA PHE A 391 -26.59 -26.55 -13.38
C PHE A 391 -26.19 -26.55 -11.89
N GLU A 392 -27.15 -26.63 -10.99
CA GLU A 392 -26.89 -26.57 -9.54
C GLU A 392 -26.26 -27.86 -8.99
N ALA A 393 -26.48 -28.98 -9.67
CA ALA A 393 -26.02 -30.30 -9.27
C ALA A 393 -24.51 -30.52 -9.47
N MET A 394 -23.80 -29.62 -10.18
CA MET A 394 -22.38 -29.82 -10.43
C MET A 394 -21.49 -29.22 -9.35
N PRO A 395 -20.55 -30.01 -8.80
CA PRO A 395 -19.59 -29.49 -7.84
C PRO A 395 -18.62 -28.54 -8.55
N PRO A 396 -18.16 -27.47 -7.86
CA PRO A 396 -17.13 -26.59 -8.38
C PRO A 396 -15.80 -27.35 -8.61
N LEU A 397 -14.76 -26.66 -9.08
CA LEU A 397 -13.41 -27.23 -9.15
C LEU A 397 -13.01 -27.80 -7.78
N SER A 398 -12.64 -29.08 -7.77
CA SER A 398 -12.11 -29.74 -6.58
C SER A 398 -10.67 -29.28 -6.31
N GLN A 399 -10.22 -29.42 -5.07
CA GLN A 399 -8.86 -29.06 -4.68
C GLN A 399 -7.79 -29.73 -5.57
N ARG A 400 -7.96 -31.03 -5.90
CA ARG A 400 -7.03 -31.75 -6.79
C ARG A 400 -6.99 -31.18 -8.21
N GLU A 401 -8.11 -30.67 -8.70
CA GLU A 401 -8.18 -30.04 -10.02
C GLU A 401 -7.50 -28.68 -10.02
N LEU A 402 -7.64 -27.90 -8.93
CA LEU A 402 -6.92 -26.63 -8.75
C LEU A 402 -5.41 -26.87 -8.61
N GLU A 403 -4.98 -27.88 -7.85
CA GLU A 403 -3.58 -28.30 -7.76
C GLU A 403 -3.03 -28.74 -9.13
N THR A 404 -3.86 -29.40 -9.95
CA THR A 404 -3.48 -29.75 -11.33
C THR A 404 -3.25 -28.50 -12.17
N ILE A 405 -4.16 -27.51 -12.09
CA ILE A 405 -4.00 -26.23 -12.80
C ILE A 405 -2.75 -25.50 -12.30
N GLN A 406 -2.54 -25.44 -10.98
CA GLN A 406 -1.36 -24.82 -10.38
C GLN A 406 -0.07 -25.48 -10.84
N SER A 407 -0.02 -26.81 -10.90
CA SER A 407 1.18 -27.55 -11.35
C SER A 407 1.55 -27.32 -12.81
N MET A 408 0.60 -26.84 -13.63
CA MET A 408 0.83 -26.51 -15.03
C MET A 408 1.31 -25.08 -15.23
N LEU A 409 1.26 -24.22 -14.21
CA LEU A 409 1.67 -22.82 -14.33
C LEU A 409 3.19 -22.71 -14.62
N PRO A 410 3.61 -21.69 -15.41
CA PRO A 410 5.01 -21.33 -15.54
C PRO A 410 5.65 -20.94 -14.21
N SER A 411 6.97 -21.04 -14.10
CA SER A 411 7.70 -20.71 -12.87
C SER A 411 7.51 -19.25 -12.45
N GLU A 412 7.48 -18.32 -13.41
CA GLU A 412 7.27 -16.89 -13.15
C GLU A 412 5.91 -16.63 -12.46
N ASP A 413 4.82 -17.20 -12.99
CA ASP A 413 3.49 -17.05 -12.39
C ASP A 413 3.39 -17.78 -11.04
N LEU A 414 4.13 -18.88 -10.83
CA LEU A 414 4.21 -19.55 -9.53
C LEU A 414 4.95 -18.70 -8.49
N GLU A 415 6.04 -18.05 -8.87
CA GLU A 415 6.77 -17.12 -8.02
C GLU A 415 5.89 -15.91 -7.66
N MET A 416 5.16 -15.37 -8.64
CA MET A 416 4.15 -14.32 -8.41
C MET A 416 3.10 -14.78 -7.38
N LEU A 417 2.54 -15.99 -7.54
CA LEU A 417 1.56 -16.53 -6.60
C LEU A 417 2.10 -16.64 -5.17
N GLN A 418 3.33 -17.13 -5.02
CA GLN A 418 4.00 -17.30 -3.73
C GLN A 418 4.37 -15.98 -3.06
N LEU A 419 4.59 -14.91 -3.84
CA LEU A 419 4.88 -13.58 -3.33
C LEU A 419 3.72 -13.00 -2.53
N TYR A 420 2.47 -13.25 -2.96
CA TYR A 420 1.26 -12.71 -2.32
C TYR A 420 0.66 -13.68 -1.29
N VAL A 421 0.79 -14.99 -1.51
CA VAL A 421 0.05 -15.98 -0.72
C VAL A 421 0.89 -17.23 -0.44
N SER A 422 1.07 -17.55 0.85
CA SER A 422 1.83 -18.75 1.27
C SER A 422 0.97 -19.99 1.53
N ASP A 423 -0.28 -19.80 1.94
CA ASP A 423 -1.13 -20.93 2.33
C ASP A 423 -1.70 -21.66 1.11
N PRO A 424 -1.64 -23.01 1.06
CA PRO A 424 -2.13 -23.78 -0.08
C PRO A 424 -3.62 -23.58 -0.39
N TRP A 425 -4.48 -23.35 0.61
CA TRP A 425 -5.91 -23.13 0.37
C TRP A 425 -6.12 -21.77 -0.30
N MET A 426 -5.44 -20.72 0.17
CA MET A 426 -5.51 -19.39 -0.44
C MET A 426 -4.91 -19.38 -1.85
N GLN A 427 -3.81 -20.09 -2.08
CA GLN A 427 -3.24 -20.26 -3.42
C GLN A 427 -4.26 -20.88 -4.38
N ASN A 428 -4.98 -21.91 -3.95
CA ASN A 428 -6.05 -22.52 -4.75
C ASN A 428 -7.18 -21.53 -5.08
N MET A 429 -7.50 -20.62 -4.16
CA MET A 429 -8.52 -19.59 -4.38
C MET A 429 -8.07 -18.52 -5.37
N VAL A 430 -6.82 -18.06 -5.28
CA VAL A 430 -6.21 -17.17 -6.29
C VAL A 430 -6.14 -17.86 -7.65
N VAL A 431 -5.73 -19.13 -7.71
CA VAL A 431 -5.68 -19.92 -8.97
C VAL A 431 -7.07 -20.07 -9.59
N ARG A 432 -8.12 -20.19 -8.77
CA ARG A 432 -9.51 -20.19 -9.27
C ARG A 432 -9.84 -18.88 -9.97
N ASP A 433 -9.47 -17.73 -9.41
CA ASP A 433 -9.69 -16.42 -10.03
C ASP A 433 -8.84 -16.24 -11.30
N TRP A 434 -7.59 -16.71 -11.29
CA TRP A 434 -6.73 -16.76 -12.48
C TRP A 434 -7.37 -17.60 -13.59
N THR A 435 -8.01 -18.69 -13.21
CA THR A 435 -8.75 -19.55 -14.13
C THR A 435 -9.94 -18.81 -14.76
N VAL A 436 -10.70 -18.06 -13.96
CA VAL A 436 -11.80 -17.21 -14.46
C VAL A 436 -11.27 -16.19 -15.46
N GLU A 437 -10.20 -15.48 -15.11
CA GLU A 437 -9.62 -14.43 -15.94
C GLU A 437 -9.03 -14.98 -17.25
N ALA A 438 -8.29 -16.08 -17.18
CA ALA A 438 -7.73 -16.75 -18.36
C ALA A 438 -8.82 -17.19 -19.35
N LEU A 439 -9.91 -17.80 -18.85
CA LEU A 439 -11.04 -18.21 -19.69
C LEU A 439 -11.79 -17.02 -20.29
N ARG A 440 -11.98 -15.93 -19.53
CA ARG A 440 -12.59 -14.70 -20.03
C ARG A 440 -11.81 -14.13 -21.21
N ARG A 441 -10.48 -14.00 -21.08
CA ARG A 441 -9.60 -13.52 -22.16
C ARG A 441 -9.70 -14.38 -23.42
N LYS A 442 -9.62 -15.71 -23.26
CA LYS A 442 -9.74 -16.65 -24.40
C LYS A 442 -11.14 -16.64 -25.04
N LEU A 443 -12.21 -16.40 -24.27
CA LEU A 443 -13.57 -16.26 -24.80
C LEU A 443 -13.81 -14.96 -25.56
N ARG A 444 -13.17 -13.86 -25.13
CA ARG A 444 -13.25 -12.56 -25.82
C ARG A 444 -12.30 -12.47 -27.01
N GLY A 445 -11.31 -13.36 -27.09
CA GLY A 445 -10.22 -13.25 -28.07
C GLY A 445 -9.30 -12.06 -27.77
N GLU A 446 -9.30 -11.59 -26.52
CA GLU A 446 -8.43 -10.51 -26.06
C GLU A 446 -7.02 -11.07 -25.88
N ALA A 447 -6.04 -10.46 -26.55
CA ALA A 447 -4.63 -10.60 -26.18
C ALA A 447 -4.40 -10.01 -24.77
N LYS A 448 -3.23 -10.23 -24.18
CA LYS A 448 -2.85 -9.57 -22.91
C LYS A 448 -3.21 -8.07 -23.03
N PRO A 449 -4.02 -7.50 -22.12
CA PRO A 449 -4.24 -6.06 -22.15
C PRO A 449 -2.85 -5.41 -22.09
N PRO A 450 -2.52 -4.50 -23.03
CA PRO A 450 -1.19 -3.91 -23.06
C PRO A 450 -0.91 -3.31 -21.69
N SER A 451 0.31 -3.49 -21.18
CA SER A 451 0.71 -2.78 -19.97
C SER A 451 0.48 -1.27 -20.17
N LEU A 452 0.28 -0.50 -19.10
CA LEU A 452 0.06 0.95 -19.22
C LEU A 452 1.16 1.61 -20.06
N THR A 453 2.39 1.11 -19.96
CA THR A 453 3.53 1.52 -20.78
C THR A 453 3.38 1.13 -22.25
N GLU A 454 3.07 -0.14 -22.55
CA GLU A 454 2.84 -0.59 -23.94
C GLU A 454 1.64 0.11 -24.57
N GLN A 455 0.60 0.41 -23.78
CA GLN A 455 -0.60 1.10 -24.23
C GLN A 455 -0.27 2.54 -24.58
N TYR A 456 0.49 3.22 -23.73
CA TYR A 456 1.04 4.55 -24.02
C TYR A 456 1.95 4.51 -25.27
N ASP A 457 2.88 3.56 -25.38
CA ASP A 457 3.79 3.45 -26.52
C ASP A 457 3.08 3.11 -27.85
N SER A 458 1.95 2.41 -27.76
CA SER A 458 1.10 2.09 -28.91
C SER A 458 0.25 3.26 -29.41
N MET A 459 0.15 4.36 -28.64
CA MET A 459 -0.64 5.51 -29.03
C MET A 459 0.04 6.35 -30.13
N PRO A 460 -0.77 6.93 -31.05
CA PRO A 460 -0.31 7.95 -32.00
C PRO A 460 0.47 9.07 -31.30
N LEU A 461 1.47 9.64 -31.98
CA LEU A 461 2.40 10.62 -31.40
C LEU A 461 1.65 11.86 -30.85
N ASP A 462 0.62 12.30 -31.56
CA ASP A 462 -0.27 13.41 -31.19
C ASP A 462 -1.08 13.12 -29.91
N GLN A 463 -1.46 11.87 -29.69
CA GLN A 463 -2.16 11.45 -28.47
C GLN A 463 -1.20 11.32 -27.29
N ARG A 464 0.03 10.83 -27.51
CA ARG A 464 1.07 10.81 -26.48
C ARG A 464 1.47 12.21 -26.04
N GLU A 465 1.68 13.13 -26.98
CA GLU A 465 1.97 14.53 -26.68
C GLU A 465 0.81 15.19 -25.91
N ALA A 466 -0.44 14.89 -26.28
CA ALA A 466 -1.60 15.37 -25.54
C ALA A 466 -1.66 14.78 -24.12
N LEU A 467 -1.33 13.50 -23.94
CA LEU A 467 -1.27 12.84 -22.64
C LEU A 467 -0.11 13.37 -21.79
N ASP A 468 1.07 13.58 -22.35
CA ASP A 468 2.24 14.14 -21.64
C ASP A 468 1.97 15.55 -21.10
N LEU A 469 1.10 16.30 -21.79
CA LEU A 469 0.66 17.64 -21.39
C LEU A 469 -0.61 17.62 -20.54
N SER A 470 -1.24 16.47 -20.35
CA SER A 470 -2.48 16.32 -19.57
C SER A 470 -2.20 16.09 -18.10
N PRO A 471 -3.14 16.48 -17.21
CA PRO A 471 -3.06 16.13 -15.79
C PRO A 471 -2.98 14.61 -15.60
N PRO A 472 -2.30 14.13 -14.54
CA PRO A 472 -2.06 12.71 -14.28
C PRO A 472 -3.34 11.87 -14.26
N ASP A 473 -4.42 12.47 -13.78
CA ASP A 473 -5.74 11.88 -13.64
C ASP A 473 -6.34 11.53 -15.01
N VAL A 474 -6.17 12.44 -15.97
CA VAL A 474 -6.62 12.30 -17.35
C VAL A 474 -5.77 11.26 -18.07
N VAL A 475 -4.46 11.25 -17.81
CA VAL A 475 -3.53 10.25 -18.36
C VAL A 475 -3.90 8.86 -17.86
N ARG A 476 -4.09 8.72 -16.55
CA ARG A 476 -4.46 7.45 -15.92
C ARG A 476 -5.83 6.97 -16.40
N LYS A 477 -6.82 7.85 -16.50
CA LYS A 477 -8.15 7.50 -16.99
C LYS A 477 -8.11 7.06 -18.45
N ALA A 478 -7.39 7.80 -19.31
CA ALA A 478 -7.23 7.46 -20.72
C ALA A 478 -6.49 6.11 -20.92
N LEU A 479 -5.49 5.81 -20.08
CA LEU A 479 -4.76 4.54 -20.13
C LEU A 479 -5.56 3.38 -19.52
N ILE A 480 -6.28 3.56 -18.40
CA ILE A 480 -7.01 2.47 -17.72
C ILE A 480 -8.36 2.17 -18.39
N GLU A 481 -9.11 3.19 -18.80
CA GLU A 481 -10.47 3.02 -19.33
C GLU A 481 -10.50 2.89 -20.85
N GLY A 482 -9.43 3.31 -21.55
CA GLY A 482 -9.42 3.47 -23.01
C GLY A 482 -10.32 4.64 -23.43
N LEU A 483 -9.87 5.42 -24.42
CA LEU A 483 -10.60 6.61 -24.90
C LEU A 483 -12.04 6.32 -25.34
#